data_AF-A0A842WXC6-F1
#
_entry.id   AF-A0A842WXC6-F1
#
_cell.length_a   1.000
_cell.length_b   1.000
_cell.length_c   1.000
_cell.angle_alpha   90.00
_cell.angle_beta   90.00
_cell.angle_gamma   90.00
#
_symmetry.space_group_name_H-M   'P 1'
#
loop_
_entity.id
_entity.type
_entity.pdbx_description
1 polymer ?
#
loop_
_entity_poly.entity_id
_entity_poly.type
_entity_poly.pdbx_seq_one_letter_code
_entity_poly.pdbx_strand_id
1 'polypeptide(L)' 'MAKFKEAEARLFKGVCMHCNSKNPLKASKCRKCGKVDKIRRKRRKKTATAG' A
#
# COMPACT_ATOMS: atom_id res chain seq x y z
N MET A 1 19.27 -4.88 3.75
CA MET A 1 18.48 -5.11 2.51
C MET A 1 18.38 -3.79 1.77
N ALA A 2 18.85 -3.73 0.51
CA ALA A 2 18.73 -2.53 -0.31
C ALA A 2 17.25 -2.18 -0.51
N LYS A 3 16.84 -1.02 0.01
CA LYS A 3 15.45 -0.55 -0.09
C LYS A 3 15.31 0.30 -1.35
N PHE A 4 14.72 -0.27 -2.39
CA PHE A 4 14.35 0.48 -3.60
C PHE A 4 13.06 1.27 -3.32
N LYS A 5 13.22 2.54 -2.91
CA LYS A 5 12.13 3.45 -2.56
C LYS A 5 11.07 3.56 -3.66
N GLU A 6 11.48 3.47 -4.92
CA GLU A 6 10.59 3.53 -6.10
C GLU A 6 9.69 2.29 -6.21
N ALA A 7 10.25 1.11 -5.97
CA ALA A 7 9.52 -0.14 -5.96
C ALA A 7 8.50 -0.16 -4.81
N GLU A 8 8.89 0.34 -3.63
CA GLU A 8 7.99 0.46 -2.48
C GLU A 8 6.78 1.35 -2.79
N ALA A 9 6.99 2.49 -3.46
CA ALA A 9 5.92 3.40 -3.86
C ALA A 9 4.95 2.79 -4.88
N ARG A 10 5.43 1.90 -5.76
CA ARG A 10 4.61 1.26 -6.80
C ARG A 10 3.86 0.03 -6.28
N LEU A 11 4.49 -0.80 -5.46
CA LEU A 11 3.96 -2.07 -4.98
C LEU A 11 3.01 -1.90 -3.78
N PHE A 12 3.33 -0.99 -2.85
CA PHE A 12 2.61 -0.87 -1.58
C PHE A 12 1.55 0.24 -1.61
N LYS A 13 0.51 0.02 -2.42
CA LYS A 13 -0.62 0.96 -2.57
C LYS A 13 -1.81 0.65 -1.66
N GLY A 14 -1.79 -0.48 -0.96
CA GLY A 14 -2.80 -0.85 0.04
C GLY A 14 -2.47 -0.26 1.41
N VAL A 15 -3.49 0.07 2.20
CA VAL A 15 -3.34 0.54 3.58
C VAL A 15 -4.19 -0.34 4.48
N CYS A 16 -3.60 -0.88 5.55
CA CYS A 16 -4.34 -1.63 6.55
C CYS A 16 -5.26 -0.68 7.34
N MET A 17 -6.53 -1.05 7.50
CA MET A 17 -7.53 -0.27 8.25
C MET A 17 -7.37 -0.38 9.77
N HIS A 18 -6.44 -1.19 10.27
CA HIS A 18 -6.20 -1.36 11.70
C HIS A 18 -4.89 -0.73 12.19
N CYS A 19 -3.80 -0.87 11.44
CA CYS A 19 -2.47 -0.38 11.84
C CYS A 19 -1.86 0.63 10.86
N ASN A 20 -2.60 1.02 9.82
CA ASN A 20 -2.21 1.99 8.80
C ASN A 20 -0.93 1.66 8.02
N SER A 21 -0.39 0.44 8.16
CA SER A 21 0.77 -0.01 7.40
C SER A 21 0.47 -0.12 5.90
N LYS A 22 1.48 0.17 5.08
CA LYS A 22 1.39 0.01 3.63
C LYS A 22 1.56 -1.47 3.27
N ASN A 23 0.67 -1.99 2.44
CA ASN A 23 0.65 -3.38 2.01
C ASN A 23 0.47 -3.47 0.47
N PRO A 24 0.79 -4.62 -0.16
CA PRO A 24 0.42 -4.86 -1.55
C PRO A 24 -1.09 -4.82 -1.72
N LEU A 25 -1.55 -4.46 -2.92
CA LEU A 25 -2.97 -4.46 -3.25
C LEU A 25 -3.60 -5.86 -3.28
N LYS A 26 -2.80 -6.89 -3.56
CA LYS A 26 -3.25 -8.30 -3.62
C LYS A 26 -2.90 -9.08 -2.35
N ALA A 27 -2.54 -8.41 -1.26
CA ALA A 27 -2.21 -9.12 -0.02
C ALA A 27 -3.50 -9.56 0.69
N SER A 28 -3.56 -10.84 1.06
CA SER A 28 -4.61 -11.41 1.91
C SER A 28 -4.48 -10.95 3.37
N LYS A 29 -3.25 -10.78 3.86
CA LYS A 29 -2.95 -10.36 5.24
C LYS A 29 -2.02 -9.17 5.34
N CYS A 30 -2.22 -8.37 6.37
CA CYS A 30 -1.33 -7.26 6.71
C CYS A 30 0.03 -7.78 7.19
N ARG A 31 1.13 -7.31 6.59
CA ARG A 31 2.49 -7.72 6.96
C ARG A 31 2.92 -7.28 8.37
N LYS A 32 2.27 -6.26 8.94
CA LYS A 32 2.63 -5.71 10.25
C LYS A 32 1.78 -6.27 11.39
N CYS A 33 0.46 -6.33 11.23
CA CYS A 33 -0.45 -6.74 12.30
C CYS A 33 -1.14 -8.09 12.07
N GLY A 34 -0.89 -8.76 10.95
CA GLY A 34 -1.47 -10.07 10.65
C GLY A 34 -2.96 -10.09 10.29
N LYS A 35 -3.71 -8.98 10.48
CA LYS A 35 -5.14 -8.95 10.15
C LYS A 35 -5.42 -9.24 8.68
N VAL A 36 -6.37 -10.15 8.45
CA VAL A 36 -6.83 -10.62 7.14
C VAL A 36 -7.91 -9.67 6.60
N ASP A 37 -7.95 -9.47 5.28
CA ASP A 37 -9.00 -8.76 4.55
C ASP A 37 -9.34 -7.33 4.99
N LYS A 38 -8.45 -6.68 5.76
CA LYS A 38 -8.59 -5.27 6.19
C LYS A 38 -7.67 -4.33 5.43
N ILE A 39 -7.35 -4.61 4.17
CA ILE A 39 -6.46 -3.78 3.34
C ILE A 39 -7.29 -3.04 2.29
N ARG A 40 -7.35 -1.72 2.42
CA ARG A 40 -8.02 -0.86 1.44
C ARG A 40 -7.03 -0.27 0.45
N ARG A 41 -7.46 -0.03 -0.79
CA ARG A 41 -6.66 0.70 -1.78
C ARG A 41 -6.53 2.17 -1.35
N LYS A 42 -5.31 2.70 -1.33
CA LYS A 42 -5.09 4.14 -1.13
C LYS A 42 -5.63 4.90 -2.34
N ARG A 43 -6.37 5.99 -2.09
CA ARG A 43 -6.90 6.86 -3.14
C ARG A 43 -5.72 7.36 -4.01
N ARG A 44 -5.81 7.15 -5.32
CA ARG A 44 -4.85 7.70 -6.29
C ARG A 44 -5.12 9.20 -6.36
N LYS A 45 -4.16 10.03 -5.92
CA LYS A 45 -4.20 11.47 -6.24
C LYS A 45 -3.97 11.56 -7.76
N LYS A 46 -4.90 12.17 -8.50
CA LYS A 46 -4.61 12.64 -9.86
C LYS A 46 -3.63 13.78 -9.67
N THR A 47 -2.36 13.58 -9.99
CA THR A 47 -1.42 14.69 -10.15
C THR A 47 -1.97 15.53 -11.29
N ALA A 48 -2.48 16.72 -10.96
CA ALA A 48 -2.98 17.68 -11.94
C ALA A 48 -1.80 18.26 -12.71
N THR A 49 -1.26 17.50 -13.65
CA THR A 49 -0.25 17.91 -14.65
C THR A 49 -0.01 16.74 -15.59
N ALA A 50 -0.87 16.61 -16.60
CA ALA A 50 -0.60 15.89 -17.84
C ALA A 50 -1.74 16.26 -18.81
N GLY A 51 -1.41 17.11 -19.80
CA GLY A 51 -2.32 17.64 -20.80
C GLY A 51 -2.30 19.16 -20.78
#